data_AF-A0A0D9W4E3-F1
#
_entry.id   AF-A0A0D9W4E3-F1
#
_cell.length_a   1.000
_cell.length_b   1.000
_cell.length_c   1.000
_cell.angle_alpha   90.00
_cell.angle_beta   90.00
_cell.angle_gamma   90.00
#
_symmetry.space_group_name_H-M   'P 1'
#
loop_
_entity.id
_entity.type
_entity.pdbx_description
1 polymer ?
#
loop_
_entity_poly.entity_id
_entity_poly.type
_entity_poly.pdbx_seq_one_letter_code
_entity_poly.pdbx_strand_id
1 'polypeptide(L)'
;MDADMETLAAADDADLLASDGGEAERLEAEAQADLLRDRLLLAVIKIATSEGKKAGMEVSDPVVACIADLAYKSVAHRNEHLMGLLRTFSQQLKGKEPASEKKRKKSSKKDDNVMQI
;
A
#
# COMPACT_ATOMS: atom_id res chain seq x y z
N MET A 1 38.34 -22.82 35.07
CA MET A 1 37.52 -23.08 33.88
C MET A 1 36.38 -23.94 34.37
N ASP A 2 35.44 -23.26 35.02
CA ASP A 2 34.25 -23.83 35.63
C ASP A 2 33.36 -24.41 34.53
N ALA A 3 33.12 -25.72 34.61
CA ALA A 3 32.20 -26.44 33.77
C ALA A 3 31.03 -26.86 34.65
N ASP A 4 30.11 -25.93 34.90
CA ASP A 4 28.84 -26.27 35.53
C ASP A 4 27.90 -26.86 34.48
N MET A 5 27.64 -28.14 34.70
CA MET A 5 26.72 -29.02 34.00
C MET A 5 25.30 -28.82 34.54
N GLU A 6 24.38 -28.50 33.64
CA GLU A 6 22.91 -28.65 33.72
C GLU A 6 22.15 -28.01 34.90
N THR A 7 21.28 -27.05 34.58
CA THR A 7 19.96 -26.96 35.21
C THR A 7 18.92 -26.52 34.18
N LEU A 8 17.82 -27.27 34.18
CA LEU A 8 16.72 -27.32 33.23
C LEU A 8 16.00 -25.99 32.93
N ALA A 9 15.52 -25.94 31.69
CA ALA A 9 14.18 -25.53 31.24
C ALA A 9 13.61 -24.18 31.71
N ALA A 10 13.36 -23.28 30.76
CA ALA A 10 12.01 -22.97 30.27
C ALA A 10 11.98 -21.61 29.56
N ALA A 11 11.28 -21.57 28.42
CA ALA A 11 10.85 -20.39 27.65
C ALA A 11 11.99 -19.58 27.03
N ASP A 12 12.13 -19.46 25.71
CA ASP A 12 11.13 -19.00 24.74
C ASP A 12 11.33 -19.68 23.37
N ASP A 13 10.61 -20.78 23.12
CA ASP A 13 10.28 -21.27 21.77
C ASP A 13 9.01 -20.55 21.27
N ALA A 14 9.03 -19.22 21.30
CA ALA A 14 7.85 -18.39 21.04
C ALA A 14 8.13 -17.22 20.09
N ASP A 15 8.84 -17.44 18.98
CA ASP A 15 8.59 -16.64 17.76
C ASP A 15 9.10 -17.26 16.45
N LEU A 16 8.98 -18.59 16.26
CA LEU A 16 9.18 -19.21 14.94
C LEU A 16 7.85 -19.43 14.19
N LEU A 17 6.75 -18.84 14.65
CA LEU A 17 5.39 -19.10 14.12
C LEU A 17 4.65 -17.87 13.59
N ALA A 18 5.34 -16.79 13.22
CA ALA A 18 4.71 -15.62 12.62
C ALA A 18 5.43 -15.08 11.37
N SER A 19 5.47 -15.88 10.30
CA SER A 19 5.39 -15.32 8.93
C SER A 19 4.92 -16.28 7.84
N ASP A 20 4.26 -17.39 8.18
CA ASP A 20 3.64 -18.26 7.16
C ASP A 20 2.44 -17.57 6.48
N GLY A 21 1.70 -16.74 7.25
CA GLY A 21 0.58 -15.96 6.71
C GLY A 21 0.99 -14.85 5.72
N GLY A 22 2.20 -14.31 5.83
CA GLY A 22 2.68 -13.28 4.92
C GLY A 22 3.09 -13.84 3.55
N GLU A 23 3.70 -15.03 3.54
CA GLU A 23 4.05 -15.74 2.31
C GLU A 23 2.81 -16.29 1.62
N ALA A 24 1.84 -16.83 2.38
CA ALA A 24 0.56 -17.26 1.84
C ALA A 24 -0.24 -16.08 1.23
N GLU A 25 -0.32 -14.94 1.93
CA GLU A 25 -0.96 -13.72 1.42
C GLU A 25 -0.25 -13.19 0.17
N ARG A 26 1.09 -13.25 0.12
CA ARG A 26 1.86 -12.89 -1.08
C ARG A 26 1.58 -13.81 -2.26
N LEU A 27 1.49 -15.11 -2.01
CA LEU A 27 1.27 -16.11 -3.05
C LEU A 27 -0.17 -16.01 -3.61
N GLU A 28 -1.15 -15.74 -2.74
CA GLU A 28 -2.52 -15.41 -3.15
C GLU A 28 -2.57 -14.09 -3.95
N ALA A 29 -1.84 -13.06 -3.53
CA ALA A 29 -1.75 -11.81 -4.26
C ALA A 29 -1.08 -11.97 -5.63
N GLU A 30 -0.06 -12.83 -5.73
CA GLU A 30 0.62 -13.16 -7.00
C GLU A 30 -0.31 -13.94 -7.93
N ALA A 31 -1.02 -14.96 -7.43
CA ALA A 31 -2.03 -15.69 -8.19
C ALA A 31 -3.18 -14.78 -8.66
N GLN A 32 -3.60 -13.82 -7.83
CA GLN A 32 -4.59 -12.83 -8.23
C GLN A 32 -4.05 -11.87 -9.30
N ALA A 33 -2.77 -11.50 -9.22
CA ALA A 33 -2.11 -10.70 -10.26
C ALA A 33 -2.04 -11.46 -11.59
N ASP A 34 -1.82 -12.78 -11.58
CA ASP A 34 -1.86 -13.63 -12.78
C ASP A 34 -3.24 -13.68 -13.43
N LEU A 35 -4.29 -13.87 -12.65
CA LEU A 35 -5.65 -13.84 -13.18
C LEU A 35 -6.00 -12.49 -13.80
N LEU A 36 -5.53 -11.40 -13.19
CA LEU A 36 -5.70 -10.05 -13.72
C LEU A 36 -4.87 -9.83 -14.98
N ARG A 37 -3.66 -10.38 -15.06
CA ARG A 37 -2.81 -10.38 -16.26
C ARG A 37 -3.54 -11.04 -17.43
N ASP A 38 -4.00 -12.27 -17.24
CA ASP A 38 -4.67 -13.04 -18.28
C ASP A 38 -5.94 -12.34 -18.76
N ARG A 39 -6.71 -11.80 -17.82
CA ARG A 39 -7.95 -11.08 -18.13
C ARG A 39 -7.68 -9.76 -18.86
N LEU A 40 -6.65 -9.03 -18.47
CA LEU A 40 -6.20 -7.83 -19.16
C LEU A 40 -5.76 -8.16 -20.59
N LEU A 41 -4.95 -9.20 -20.75
CA LEU A 41 -4.40 -9.62 -22.03
C LEU A 41 -5.53 -10.02 -23.01
N LEU A 42 -6.49 -10.82 -22.56
CA LEU A 42 -7.69 -11.17 -23.33
C LEU A 42 -8.53 -9.94 -23.72
N ALA A 43 -8.71 -8.98 -22.82
CA ALA A 43 -9.45 -7.75 -23.10
C ALA A 43 -8.73 -6.89 -24.13
N VAL A 44 -7.41 -6.71 -23.99
CA VAL A 44 -6.59 -5.91 -24.91
C VAL A 44 -6.56 -6.52 -26.30
N ILE A 45 -6.40 -7.85 -26.41
CA ILE A 45 -6.49 -8.57 -27.70
C ILE A 45 -7.83 -8.29 -28.38
N LYS A 46 -8.95 -8.44 -27.64
CA LYS A 46 -10.29 -8.20 -28.18
C LYS A 46 -10.45 -6.75 -28.66
N ILE A 47 -9.98 -5.78 -27.87
CA ILE A 47 -10.04 -4.37 -28.24
C ILE A 47 -9.21 -4.13 -29.50
N ALA A 48 -7.94 -4.51 -29.52
CA ALA A 48 -7.02 -4.27 -30.65
C ALA A 48 -7.54 -4.90 -31.95
N THR A 49 -8.00 -6.15 -31.90
CA THR A 49 -8.56 -6.83 -33.07
C THR A 49 -9.89 -6.22 -33.52
N SER A 50 -10.75 -5.79 -32.59
CA SER A 50 -12.02 -5.14 -32.92
C SER A 50 -11.83 -3.75 -33.53
N GLU A 51 -10.89 -2.95 -33.01
CA GLU A 51 -10.55 -1.63 -33.53
C GLU A 51 -9.88 -1.73 -34.90
N GLY A 52 -8.99 -2.71 -35.10
CA GLY A 52 -8.48 -3.03 -36.43
C GLY A 52 -9.60 -3.31 -37.42
N LYS A 53 -10.51 -4.24 -37.08
CA LYS A 53 -11.66 -4.60 -37.94
C LYS A 53 -12.54 -3.39 -38.25
N LYS A 54 -12.81 -2.53 -37.26
CA LYS A 54 -13.58 -1.29 -37.43
C LYS A 54 -12.89 -0.30 -38.38
N ALA A 55 -11.56 -0.26 -38.38
CA ALA A 55 -10.75 0.52 -39.30
C ALA A 55 -10.56 -0.14 -40.69
N GLY A 56 -11.10 -1.34 -40.91
CA GLY A 56 -10.89 -2.11 -42.14
C GLY A 56 -9.47 -2.68 -42.26
N MET A 57 -8.76 -2.83 -41.13
CA MET A 57 -7.38 -3.32 -41.07
C MET A 57 -7.30 -4.61 -40.24
N GLU A 58 -6.42 -5.52 -40.62
CA GLU A 58 -6.07 -6.68 -39.80
C GLU A 58 -4.80 -6.36 -39.00
N VAL A 59 -4.87 -6.52 -37.68
CA VAL A 59 -3.70 -6.32 -36.80
C VAL A 59 -2.98 -7.65 -36.70
N SER A 60 -1.69 -7.68 -37.02
CA SER A 60 -0.88 -8.89 -36.94
C SER A 60 -0.67 -9.32 -35.48
N ASP A 61 -0.60 -10.63 -35.25
CA ASP A 61 -0.41 -11.21 -33.91
C ASP A 61 0.78 -10.62 -33.13
N PRO A 62 1.96 -10.35 -33.74
CA PRO A 62 3.08 -9.73 -33.03
C PRO A 62 2.76 -8.30 -32.54
N VAL A 63 1.95 -7.54 -33.28
CA VAL A 63 1.53 -6.19 -32.89
C VAL A 63 0.54 -6.27 -31.73
N VAL A 64 -0.40 -7.22 -31.77
CA VAL A 64 -1.35 -7.43 -30.67
C VAL A 64 -0.61 -7.83 -29.38
N ALA A 65 0.37 -8.74 -29.47
CA ALA A 65 1.19 -9.15 -28.34
C ALA A 65 1.98 -7.96 -27.75
N CYS A 66 2.60 -7.14 -28.61
CA CYS A 66 3.31 -5.93 -28.18
C CYS A 66 2.39 -4.93 -27.45
N ILE A 67 1.16 -4.72 -27.95
CA ILE A 67 0.18 -3.84 -27.31
C ILE A 67 -0.23 -4.39 -25.93
N ALA A 68 -0.43 -5.71 -25.80
CA ALA A 68 -0.75 -6.33 -24.52
C ALA A 68 0.38 -6.16 -23.48
N ASP A 69 1.64 -6.37 -23.89
CA ASP A 69 2.80 -6.17 -23.03
C ASP A 69 2.95 -4.73 -22.57
N LEU A 70 2.76 -3.77 -23.48
CA LEU A 70 2.80 -2.34 -23.17
C LEU A 70 1.65 -1.94 -22.23
N ALA A 71 0.45 -2.47 -22.45
CA ALA A 71 -0.70 -2.22 -21.59
C ALA A 71 -0.43 -2.70 -20.16
N TYR A 72 0.08 -3.93 -19.99
CA TYR A 72 0.44 -4.46 -18.68
C TYR A 72 1.50 -3.62 -17.96
N LYS A 73 2.60 -3.28 -18.65
CA LYS A 73 3.64 -2.38 -18.12
C LYS A 73 3.07 -1.02 -17.72
N SER A 74 2.15 -0.48 -18.52
CA SER A 74 1.53 0.82 -18.24
C SER A 74 0.59 0.77 -17.03
N VAL A 75 -0.14 -0.33 -16.81
CA VAL A 75 -1.03 -0.52 -15.66
C VAL A 75 -0.21 -0.65 -14.38
N ALA A 76 0.88 -1.41 -14.41
CA ALA A 76 1.81 -1.52 -13.29
C ALA A 76 2.41 -0.14 -12.93
N HIS A 77 2.94 0.59 -13.91
CA HIS A 77 3.63 1.84 -13.67
C HIS A 77 2.69 3.02 -13.37
N ARG A 78 1.51 3.11 -14.02
CA ARG A 78 0.55 4.20 -13.75
C ARG A 78 -0.07 4.08 -12.37
N ASN A 79 -0.33 2.86 -11.89
CA ASN A 79 -0.84 2.68 -10.53
C ASN A 79 0.22 3.07 -9.49
N GLU A 80 1.49 2.73 -9.68
CA GLU A 80 2.57 3.17 -8.80
C GLU A 80 2.75 4.71 -8.80
N HIS A 81 2.83 5.33 -9.98
CA HIS A 81 2.96 6.77 -10.11
C HIS A 81 1.75 7.53 -9.55
N LEU A 82 0.53 7.04 -9.82
CA LEU A 82 -0.71 7.60 -9.26
C LEU A 82 -0.76 7.43 -7.74
N MET A 83 -0.40 6.26 -7.21
CA MET A 83 -0.31 6.05 -5.77
C MET A 83 0.76 6.94 -5.12
N GLY A 84 1.90 7.15 -5.77
CA GLY A 84 2.94 8.07 -5.34
C GLY A 84 2.45 9.52 -5.29
N LEU A 85 1.74 9.98 -6.32
CA LEU A 85 1.08 11.27 -6.36
C LEU A 85 0.02 11.42 -5.27
N LEU A 86 -0.87 10.43 -5.11
CA LEU A 86 -1.92 10.43 -4.08
C LEU A 86 -1.33 10.40 -2.67
N ARG A 87 -0.25 9.64 -2.43
CA ARG A 87 0.47 9.61 -1.17
C ARG A 87 1.09 10.96 -0.85
N THR A 88 1.77 11.57 -1.82
CA THR A 88 2.38 12.90 -1.68
C THR A 88 1.32 13.96 -1.44
N PHE A 89 0.22 13.92 -2.19
CA PHE A 89 -0.92 14.80 -2.03
C PHE A 89 -1.55 14.65 -0.64
N SER A 90 -1.74 13.41 -0.16
CA SER A 90 -2.21 13.14 1.19
C SER A 90 -1.26 13.68 2.27
N GLN A 91 0.06 13.56 2.08
CA GLN A 91 1.06 14.13 3.00
C GLN A 91 1.02 15.66 2.99
N GLN A 92 0.81 16.30 1.84
CA GLN A 92 0.61 17.74 1.72
C GLN A 92 -0.67 18.22 2.41
N LEU A 93 -1.74 17.42 2.37
CA LEU A 93 -2.96 17.68 3.13
C LEU A 93 -2.74 17.51 4.64
N LYS A 94 -2.02 16.46 5.08
CA LYS A 94 -1.69 16.23 6.49
C LYS A 94 -0.68 17.24 7.05
N GLY A 95 0.21 17.78 6.23
CA GLY A 95 1.14 18.86 6.58
C GLY A 95 0.48 20.25 6.61
N LYS A 96 -0.76 20.37 6.12
CA LYS A 96 -1.61 21.56 6.18
C LYS A 96 -2.85 21.33 7.06
N GLU A 97 -2.70 20.61 8.17
CA GLU A 97 -3.63 20.81 9.29
C GLU A 97 -3.20 22.13 9.95
N PRO A 98 -3.92 23.25 9.77
CA PRO A 98 -3.66 24.42 10.59
C PRO A 98 -3.94 23.99 12.02
N ALA A 99 -3.03 24.28 12.95
CA ALA A 99 -3.29 24.18 14.37
C ALA A 99 -4.53 25.05 14.71
N SER A 100 -5.72 24.49 14.60
CA SER A 100 -6.98 25.20 14.80
C SER A 100 -7.24 25.29 16.31
N GLU A 101 -6.83 26.42 16.87
CA GLU A 101 -7.45 27.19 17.96
C GLU A 101 -8.29 26.48 19.02
N LYS A 102 -7.99 26.70 20.32
CA LYS A 102 -9.01 26.87 21.37
C LYS A 102 -8.52 27.65 22.59
N LYS A 103 -8.96 28.91 22.65
CA LYS A 103 -9.03 29.76 23.86
C LYS A 103 -9.60 28.99 25.05
N ARG A 104 -8.96 29.10 26.22
CA ARG A 104 -9.65 29.03 27.52
C ARG A 104 -9.35 30.29 28.32
N LYS A 105 -10.33 31.21 28.35
CA LYS A 105 -10.52 32.10 29.51
C LYS A 105 -10.78 31.19 30.71
N LYS A 106 -9.94 31.23 31.75
CA LYS A 106 -10.29 30.70 33.07
C LYS A 106 -10.45 31.88 34.03
N SER A 107 -11.70 32.19 34.31
CA SER A 107 -12.14 32.97 35.46
C SER A 107 -11.78 32.24 36.74
N SER A 108 -11.12 32.92 37.67
CA SER A 108 -11.17 32.57 39.09
C SER A 108 -10.93 33.83 39.91
N LYS A 109 -12.03 34.51 40.23
CA LYS A 109 -12.12 35.51 41.28
C LYS A 109 -12.36 34.75 42.59
N LYS A 110 -11.44 34.84 43.55
CA LYS A 110 -11.74 34.70 44.98
C LYS A 110 -10.67 35.42 45.81
N ASP A 111 -11.10 36.52 46.42
CA ASP A 111 -10.48 37.19 47.56
C ASP A 111 -10.24 36.21 48.73
N ASP A 112 -9.15 36.36 49.48
CA ASP A 112 -9.16 36.89 50.87
C ASP A 112 -7.76 36.83 51.55
N ASN A 113 -7.29 38.01 51.93
CA ASN A 113 -6.51 38.44 53.11
C ASN A 113 -5.83 37.39 54.04
N VAL A 114 -4.54 37.60 54.36
CA VAL A 114 -3.97 37.65 55.75
C VAL A 114 -2.43 37.87 55.74
N MET A 115 -2.03 38.99 56.35
CA MET A 115 -0.84 39.30 57.18
C MET A 115 0.63 39.00 56.77
N GLN A 116 1.47 39.96 57.20
CA GLN A 116 2.89 39.87 57.62
C GLN A 116 3.93 39.83 56.47
N ILE A 117 4.96 40.67 56.40
CA ILE A 117 5.80 41.37 57.41
C ILE A 117 6.21 42.75 56.85
#